data_AF-R6YUF1-F1
#
_entry.id   AF-R6YUF1-F1
#
_cell.length_a   1.000
_cell.length_b   1.000
_cell.length_c   1.000
_cell.angle_alpha   90.00
_cell.angle_beta   90.00
_cell.angle_gamma   90.00
#
_symmetry.space_group_name_H-M   'P 1'
#
loop_
_entity.id
_entity.type
_entity.pdbx_description
1 polymer ?
#
loop_
_entity_poly.entity_id
_entity_poly.type
_entity_poly.pdbx_seq_one_letter_code
_entity_poly.pdbx_strand_id
1 'polypeptide(L)'
;MKKIEKMLVNAILDAIDNSKGKFVIDAEDDVLVEIEGSYKINGCYEPYGAMFLNKRWVTDSASVKIEKVTAYDGEYEVESYIDIEAIETEVERNL
;
A
#
# COMPACT_ATOMS: atom_id res chain seq x y z
N MET A 1 -8.98 -11.96 2.16
CA MET A 1 -9.10 -10.50 2.20
C MET A 1 -10.55 -10.05 2.08
N LYS A 2 -11.00 -9.24 3.04
CA LYS A 2 -12.26 -8.51 3.08
C LYS A 2 -12.28 -7.37 2.06
N LYS A 3 -13.44 -6.76 1.84
CA LYS A 3 -13.61 -5.63 0.91
C LYS A 3 -12.76 -4.42 1.31
N ILE A 4 -12.85 -4.00 2.57
CA ILE A 4 -12.08 -2.86 3.10
C ILE A 4 -10.56 -3.08 3.00
N GLU A 5 -10.08 -4.30 3.24
CA GLU A 5 -8.65 -4.64 3.10
C GLU A 5 -8.17 -4.48 1.65
N LYS A 6 -8.98 -4.87 0.65
CA LYS A 6 -8.65 -4.63 -0.77
C LYS A 6 -8.64 -3.15 -1.13
N MET A 7 -9.53 -2.36 -0.53
CA MET A 7 -9.56 -0.90 -0.73
C MET A 7 -8.28 -0.28 -0.19
N LEU A 8 -7.85 -0.69 1.02
CA LEU A 8 -6.58 -0.26 1.62
C LEU A 8 -5.38 -0.66 0.75
N VAL A 9 -5.32 -1.90 0.25
CA VAL A 9 -4.25 -2.34 -0.66
C VAL A 9 -4.13 -1.42 -1.88
N ASN A 10 -5.25 -1.15 -2.57
CA ASN A 10 -5.24 -0.29 -3.75
C ASN A 10 -4.81 1.13 -3.41
N ALA A 11 -5.31 1.68 -2.30
CA ALA A 11 -4.95 3.02 -1.87
C ALA A 11 -3.46 3.13 -1.48
N ILE A 12 -2.88 2.07 -0.89
CA ILE A 12 -1.43 2.01 -0.64
C ILE A 12 -0.67 2.00 -1.96
N LEU A 13 -1.05 1.14 -2.91
CA LEU A 13 -0.41 1.06 -4.23
C LEU A 13 -0.43 2.41 -4.97
N ASP A 14 -1.53 3.16 -4.88
CA ASP A 14 -1.67 4.49 -5.47
C ASP A 14 -0.81 5.56 -4.75
N ALA A 15 -0.54 5.39 -3.45
CA ALA A 15 0.27 6.31 -2.65
C ALA A 15 1.78 6.04 -2.72
N ILE A 16 2.17 4.84 -3.10
CA ILE A 16 3.57 4.41 -3.15
C ILE A 16 4.26 4.93 -4.41
N ASP A 17 5.49 5.43 -4.23
CA ASP A 17 6.39 5.82 -5.31
C ASP A 17 7.61 4.90 -5.41
N ASN A 18 8.59 5.26 -6.24
CA ASN A 18 9.72 4.38 -6.57
C ASN A 18 10.70 4.11 -5.41
N SER A 19 10.72 4.89 -4.32
CA SER A 19 11.89 4.90 -3.42
C SER A 19 11.57 4.46 -1.98
N LYS A 20 11.12 5.36 -1.14
CA LYS A 20 10.72 5.09 0.22
C LYS A 20 9.86 6.23 0.70
N GLY A 21 8.91 5.93 1.56
CA GLY A 21 8.02 6.95 2.07
C GLY A 21 7.22 6.47 3.27
N LYS A 22 6.34 7.36 3.69
CA LYS A 22 5.29 7.09 4.66
C LYS A 22 3.95 7.36 3.99
N PHE A 23 2.92 6.66 4.43
CA PHE A 23 1.55 6.89 3.98
C PHE A 23 0.62 6.97 5.18
N VAL A 24 -0.45 7.75 5.00
CA VAL A 24 -1.63 7.78 5.86
C VAL A 24 -2.82 7.68 4.91
N ILE A 25 -3.61 6.63 5.06
CA ILE A 25 -4.63 6.25 4.10
C ILE A 25 -5.86 5.80 4.86
N ASP A 26 -7.02 6.21 4.39
CA ASP A 26 -8.30 5.75 4.88
C ASP A 26 -9.09 4.99 3.81
N ALA A 27 -9.94 4.07 4.26
CA ALA A 27 -10.95 3.41 3.45
C ALA A 27 -12.24 3.27 4.26
N GLU A 28 -13.37 3.52 3.60
CA GLU A 28 -14.69 3.45 4.22
C GLU A 28 -15.55 2.37 3.56
N ASP A 29 -16.15 1.51 4.39
CA ASP A 29 -17.18 0.54 3.97
C ASP A 29 -18.34 0.59 4.98
N ASP A 30 -18.39 -0.34 5.95
CA ASP A 30 -19.30 -0.26 7.10
C ASP A 30 -18.74 0.63 8.23
N VAL A 31 -17.41 0.75 8.29
CA VAL A 31 -16.66 1.59 9.22
C VAL A 31 -15.54 2.28 8.43
N LEU A 32 -15.08 3.44 8.91
CA LEU A 32 -13.90 4.11 8.38
C LEU A 32 -12.66 3.48 9.01
N VAL A 33 -11.69 3.03 8.20
CA VAL A 33 -10.43 2.48 8.67
C VAL A 33 -9.29 3.34 8.14
N GLU A 34 -8.54 3.95 9.05
CA GLU A 34 -7.31 4.68 8.77
C GLU A 34 -6.10 3.82 9.11
N ILE A 35 -5.13 3.77 8.20
CA ILE A 35 -3.84 3.10 8.39
C ILE A 35 -2.70 4.08 8.17
N GLU A 36 -1.69 3.95 9.03
CA GLU A 36 -0.42 4.67 8.90
C GLU A 36 0.69 3.64 8.70
N GLY A 37 1.58 3.91 7.76
CA GLY A 37 2.66 2.98 7.47
C GLY A 37 3.82 3.60 6.71
N SER A 38 4.77 2.73 6.35
CA SER A 38 5.93 3.08 5.57
C SER A 38 6.24 2.03 4.52
N TYR A 39 6.97 2.44 3.50
CA TYR A 39 7.42 1.55 2.44
C TYR A 39 8.85 1.85 2.04
N LYS A 40 9.50 0.82 1.50
CA LYS A 40 10.80 0.91 0.86
C LYS A 40 10.81 0.03 -0.38
N ILE A 41 11.07 0.63 -1.53
CA ILE A 41 11.23 -0.04 -2.80
C ILE A 41 12.66 0.14 -3.26
N ASN A 42 13.27 -0.97 -3.66
CA ASN A 42 14.54 -0.98 -4.36
C ASN A 42 14.27 -1.46 -5.78
N GLY A 43 14.89 -0.77 -6.74
CA GLY A 43 14.73 -1.06 -8.14
C GLY A 43 15.64 -0.17 -8.97
N CYS A 44 15.54 -0.30 -10.28
CA CYS A 44 16.28 0.53 -11.21
C CYS A 44 15.50 0.83 -12.48
N TYR A 45 15.95 1.85 -13.22
CA TYR A 45 15.41 2.15 -14.54
C TYR A 45 16.09 1.29 -15.60
N GLU A 46 15.33 0.34 -16.15
CA GLU A 46 15.79 -0.49 -17.25
C GLU A 46 15.35 0.06 -18.62
N PRO A 47 16.19 -0.04 -19.66
CA PRO A 47 15.79 0.27 -21.02
C PRO A 47 14.62 -0.60 -21.49
N TYR A 48 13.62 -0.01 -22.15
CA TYR A 48 12.42 -0.71 -22.61
C TYR A 48 11.94 -0.21 -23.98
N GLY A 49 11.27 -1.08 -24.74
CA GLY A 49 10.67 -0.80 -26.04
C GLY A 49 11.63 -0.94 -27.23
N ALA A 50 11.09 -0.77 -28.44
CA ALA A 50 11.88 -0.83 -29.66
C ALA A 50 12.96 0.28 -29.65
N MET A 51 14.20 -0.08 -30.00
CA MET A 51 15.37 0.79 -29.97
C MET A 51 15.86 1.26 -28.58
N PHE A 52 15.29 0.75 -27.47
CA PHE A 52 15.74 1.05 -26.09
C PHE A 52 15.79 2.55 -25.73
N LEU A 53 14.96 3.35 -26.41
CA LEU A 53 14.91 4.81 -26.20
C LEU A 53 14.14 5.21 -24.95
N ASN A 54 13.29 4.32 -24.43
CA ASN A 54 12.52 4.54 -23.20
C ASN A 54 13.17 3.82 -22.02
N LYS A 55 12.86 4.28 -20.81
CA LYS A 55 13.19 3.59 -19.57
C LYS A 55 11.91 3.30 -18.79
N ARG A 56 11.86 2.15 -18.14
CA ARG A 56 10.80 1.81 -17.17
C ARG A 56 11.42 1.52 -15.82
N TRP A 57 10.72 1.84 -14.75
CA TRP A 57 11.10 1.37 -13.42
C TRP A 57 10.88 -0.15 -13.35
N VAL A 58 11.84 -0.86 -12.75
CA VAL A 58 11.75 -2.29 -12.44
C VAL A 58 12.05 -2.44 -10.96
N THR A 59 11.09 -2.99 -10.22
CA THR A 59 11.20 -3.28 -8.79
C THR A 59 11.97 -4.58 -8.56
N ASP A 60 13.03 -4.52 -7.78
CA ASP A 60 13.81 -5.70 -7.35
C ASP A 60 13.30 -6.26 -6.02
N SER A 61 12.92 -5.36 -5.10
CA SER A 61 12.32 -5.71 -3.81
C SER A 61 11.47 -4.56 -3.29
N ALA A 62 10.34 -4.91 -2.70
CA ALA A 62 9.48 -3.99 -1.96
C ALA A 62 9.37 -4.48 -0.52
N SER A 63 9.28 -3.55 0.42
CA SER A 63 8.91 -3.83 1.79
C SER A 63 7.90 -2.80 2.25
N VAL A 64 6.78 -3.25 2.78
CA VAL A 64 5.69 -2.42 3.30
C VAL A 64 5.46 -2.78 4.76
N LYS A 65 5.27 -1.76 5.59
CA LYS A 65 5.00 -1.94 7.00
C LYS A 65 3.89 -1.01 7.46
N ILE A 66 2.80 -1.58 7.94
CA ILE A 66 1.72 -0.89 8.62
C ILE A 66 2.12 -0.74 10.09
N GLU A 67 2.15 0.50 10.56
CA GLU A 67 2.60 0.86 11.91
C GLU A 67 1.40 1.06 12.84
N LYS A 68 0.27 1.53 12.30
CA LYS A 68 -0.93 1.82 13.07
C LYS A 68 -2.18 1.59 12.22
N VAL A 69 -3.22 1.08 12.85
CA VAL A 69 -4.56 0.91 12.30
C VAL A 69 -5.55 1.48 13.30
N THR A 70 -6.43 2.36 12.85
CA THR A 70 -7.50 2.94 13.66
C THR A 70 -8.80 2.83 12.87
N ALA A 71 -9.89 2.46 13.54
CA ALA A 71 -11.19 2.35 12.90
C ALA A 71 -12.24 3.16 13.64
N TYR A 72 -13.19 3.71 12.89
CA TYR A 72 -14.22 4.61 13.39
C TYR A 72 -15.60 4.20 12.89
N ASP A 73 -16.57 4.17 13.79
CA ASP A 73 -18.02 4.12 13.49
C ASP A 73 -18.60 5.50 13.81
N GLY A 74 -18.69 6.35 12.78
CA GLY A 74 -18.96 7.77 12.94
C GLY A 74 -17.83 8.49 13.68
N GLU A 75 -18.14 9.04 14.86
CA GLU A 75 -17.17 9.77 15.71
C GLU A 75 -16.49 8.87 16.76
N TYR A 76 -16.85 7.59 16.82
CA TYR A 76 -16.38 6.67 17.85
C TYR A 76 -15.32 5.72 17.30
N GLU A 77 -14.16 5.65 17.97
CA GLU A 77 -13.16 4.64 17.68
C GLU A 77 -13.69 3.24 18.07
N VAL A 78 -13.57 2.29 17.15
CA VAL A 78 -14.06 0.91 17.30
C VAL A 78 -12.95 -0.09 16.99
N GLU A 79 -13.07 -1.30 17.53
CA GLU A 79 -12.18 -2.38 17.15
C GLU A 79 -12.49 -2.84 15.72
N SER A 80 -11.47 -2.83 14.86
CA SER A 80 -11.53 -3.46 13.55
C SER A 80 -10.57 -4.65 13.51
N TYR A 81 -11.04 -5.74 12.91
CA TYR A 81 -10.20 -6.92 12.67
C TYR A 81 -9.68 -6.86 11.24
N ILE A 82 -8.55 -6.18 11.06
CA ILE A 82 -7.84 -6.02 9.78
C ILE A 82 -6.64 -6.96 9.76
N ASP A 83 -6.53 -7.76 8.70
CA ASP A 83 -5.38 -8.62 8.48
C ASP A 83 -4.21 -7.81 7.89
N ILE A 84 -3.38 -7.25 8.78
CA ILE A 84 -2.23 -6.41 8.42
C ILE A 84 -1.24 -7.17 7.54
N GLU A 85 -0.87 -8.40 7.92
CA GLU A 85 0.11 -9.20 7.18
C GLU A 85 -0.39 -9.52 5.76
N ALA A 86 -1.70 -9.78 5.60
CA ALA A 86 -2.28 -9.99 4.28
C ALA A 86 -2.24 -8.73 3.40
N ILE A 87 -2.48 -7.54 3.97
CA ILE A 87 -2.38 -6.27 3.24
C ILE A 87 -0.94 -6.01 2.82
N GLU A 88 0.01 -6.08 3.75
CA GLU A 88 1.44 -5.86 3.46
C GLU A 88 1.94 -6.80 2.36
N THR A 89 1.64 -8.10 2.49
CA THR A 89 2.04 -9.12 1.51
C THR A 89 1.43 -8.86 0.13
N GLU A 90 0.17 -8.43 0.07
CA GLU A 90 -0.49 -8.17 -1.21
C GLU A 90 0.08 -6.93 -1.89
N VAL A 91 0.35 -5.86 -1.14
CA VAL A 91 0.99 -4.66 -1.70
C VAL A 91 2.38 -5.01 -2.25
N GLU A 92 3.20 -5.72 -1.48
CA GLU A 92 4.54 -6.14 -1.92
C GLU A 92 4.54 -7.01 -3.17
N ARG A 93 3.50 -7.83 -3.39
CA ARG A 93 3.35 -8.65 -4.60
C ARG A 93 2.95 -7.87 -5.85
N ASN A 94 2.37 -6.68 -5.68
CA ASN A 94 1.84 -5.86 -6.78
C ASN A 94 2.73 -4.65 -7.13
N LEU A 95 3.91 -4.53 -6.52
CA LEU A 95 4.94 -3.53 -6.78
C LEU A 95 6.08 -4.07 -7.66
#